data_AF-A0A6U6HL16-F1
#
_entry.id   AF-A0A6U6HL16-F1
#
_cell.length_a   1.000
_cell.length_b   1.000
_cell.length_c   1.000
_cell.angle_alpha   90.00
_cell.angle_beta   90.00
_cell.angle_gamma   90.00
#
_symmetry.space_group_name_H-M   'P 1'
#
loop_
_entity.id
_entity.type
_entity.pdbx_description
1 polymer ?
#
loop_
_entity_poly.entity_id
_entity_poly.type
_entity_poly.pdbx_seq_one_letter_code
_entity_poly.pdbx_strand_id
1 'polypeptide(L)'
;MADKVPFFAAQEEGEVQAEPSDDELNELSIDEEVEMMTKMEMAKTKKISNLRNANGVDYAPWMNISAEDESKIRQIMKEKAEARRLREEQEREVSGNLYFDSQAQELSGTGLKGKIIDGEVELEWATRTEKDTRGFIVKRRPAKTSEFSPLASYEEWGPLQSKGEEGGIYRYLDDTVSPGGWVYRISEVDNMGSESDLCQCLVEVQTEEEQAAAKIAAIGIVVIGVAAVAAGLILDPYAG
;
A
#
# COMPACT_ATOMS: atom_id res chain seq x y z
N MET A 1 -43.94 39.01 -4.41
CA MET A 1 -43.16 37.89 -4.97
C MET A 1 -42.37 37.32 -3.81
N ALA A 2 -42.82 36.18 -3.26
CA ALA A 2 -42.13 35.53 -2.15
C ALA A 2 -41.34 34.36 -2.74
N ASP A 3 -40.01 34.42 -2.61
CA ASP A 3 -39.08 33.43 -3.12
C ASP A 3 -39.39 32.04 -2.54
N LYS A 4 -39.76 31.11 -3.41
CA LYS A 4 -39.81 29.69 -3.09
C LYS A 4 -38.37 29.18 -3.12
N VAL A 5 -37.76 29.07 -1.95
CA VAL A 5 -36.54 28.30 -1.78
C VAL A 5 -36.83 26.85 -2.19
N PRO A 6 -36.03 26.23 -3.09
CA PRO A 6 -36.25 24.83 -3.48
C PRO A 6 -36.11 23.90 -2.29
N PHE A 7 -36.96 22.87 -2.25
CA PHE A 7 -37.09 21.84 -1.20
C PHE A 7 -35.77 21.17 -0.79
N PHE A 8 -34.73 21.23 -1.63
CA PHE A 8 -33.40 20.67 -1.36
C PHE A 8 -32.50 21.54 -0.46
N ALA A 9 -32.91 22.76 -0.09
CA ALA A 9 -32.08 23.68 0.69
C ALA A 9 -32.40 23.72 2.20
N ALA A 10 -33.25 22.82 2.70
CA ALA A 10 -33.35 22.57 4.14
C ALA A 10 -32.24 21.60 4.53
N GLN A 11 -31.03 22.13 4.70
CA GLN A 11 -29.93 21.42 5.31
C GLN A 11 -30.27 21.25 6.79
N GLU A 12 -30.96 20.16 7.14
CA GLU A 12 -30.98 19.69 8.52
C GLU A 12 -29.52 19.39 8.90
N GLU A 13 -28.97 20.20 9.80
CA GLU A 13 -27.74 19.95 10.54
C GLU A 13 -27.94 18.69 11.40
N GLY A 14 -27.97 17.52 10.77
CA GLY A 14 -27.82 16.26 11.46
C GLY A 14 -26.34 16.05 11.67
N GLU A 15 -25.86 16.24 12.90
CA GLU A 15 -24.53 15.84 13.37
C GLU A 15 -24.11 14.55 12.66
N VAL A 16 -23.14 14.67 11.75
CA VAL A 16 -22.36 13.51 11.32
C VAL A 16 -21.56 13.16 12.57
N GLN A 17 -21.98 12.13 13.31
CA GLN A 17 -21.11 11.55 14.33
C GLN A 17 -19.81 11.24 13.61
N ALA A 18 -18.75 11.96 13.99
CA ALA A 18 -17.44 11.80 13.40
C ALA A 18 -17.08 10.31 13.51
N GLU A 19 -16.58 9.73 12.41
CA GLU A 19 -16.02 8.39 12.53
C GLU A 19 -14.91 8.44 13.58
N PRO A 20 -14.88 7.49 14.52
CA PRO A 20 -13.87 7.46 15.56
C PRO A 20 -12.50 7.42 14.89
N SER A 21 -11.59 8.23 15.39
CA SER A 21 -10.22 8.24 14.90
C SER A 21 -9.55 6.90 15.18
N ASP A 22 -8.55 6.54 14.38
CA ASP A 22 -7.84 5.28 14.54
C ASP A 22 -7.17 5.17 15.93
N ASP A 23 -6.76 6.30 16.51
CA ASP A 23 -6.22 6.37 17.88
C ASP A 23 -7.27 6.02 18.95
N GLU A 24 -8.51 6.49 18.80
CA GLU A 24 -9.61 6.18 19.73
C GLU A 24 -10.06 4.71 19.64
N LEU A 25 -9.97 4.11 18.46
CA LEU A 25 -10.28 2.69 18.26
C LEU A 25 -9.22 1.79 18.89
N ASN A 26 -7.95 2.23 18.88
CA ASN A 26 -6.82 1.48 19.41
C ASN A 26 -6.76 1.42 20.94
N GLU A 27 -7.43 2.35 21.65
CA GLU A 27 -7.57 2.31 23.10
C GLU A 27 -8.66 1.34 23.59
N LEU A 28 -9.55 0.89 22.69
CA LEU A 28 -10.67 0.02 23.03
C LEU A 28 -10.30 -1.46 22.95
N SER A 29 -11.00 -2.28 23.74
CA SER A 29 -11.01 -3.73 23.54
C SER A 29 -11.58 -4.08 22.16
N ILE A 30 -11.11 -5.16 21.53
CA ILE A 30 -11.65 -5.66 20.23
C ILE A 30 -13.18 -5.78 20.30
N ASP A 31 -13.72 -6.27 21.42
CA ASP A 31 -15.16 -6.45 21.56
C ASP A 31 -15.89 -5.10 21.65
N GLU A 32 -15.28 -4.09 22.28
CA GLU A 32 -15.84 -2.74 22.41
C GLU A 32 -15.77 -1.96 21.09
N GLU A 33 -14.66 -2.11 20.34
CA GLU A 33 -14.48 -1.58 18.99
C GLU A 33 -15.55 -2.13 18.04
N VAL A 34 -15.70 -3.46 18.00
CA VAL A 34 -16.68 -4.14 17.15
C VAL A 34 -18.10 -3.72 17.49
N GLU A 35 -18.43 -3.58 18.78
CA GLU A 35 -19.74 -3.09 19.21
C GLU A 35 -19.98 -1.63 18.78
N MET A 36 -19.00 -0.75 18.95
CA MET A 36 -19.11 0.66 18.58
C MET A 36 -19.29 0.81 17.07
N MET A 37 -18.45 0.14 16.28
CA MET A 37 -18.53 0.14 14.81
C MET A 37 -19.83 -0.45 14.30
N THR A 38 -20.31 -1.54 14.91
CA THR A 38 -21.62 -2.13 14.59
C THR A 38 -22.75 -1.15 14.90
N LYS A 39 -22.74 -0.52 16.08
CA LYS A 39 -23.77 0.46 16.47
C LYS A 39 -23.82 1.65 15.50
N MET A 40 -22.66 2.13 15.04
CA MET A 40 -22.57 3.22 14.06
C MET A 40 -23.13 2.81 12.69
N GLU A 41 -22.79 1.64 12.16
CA GLU A 41 -23.36 1.17 10.89
C GLU A 41 -24.86 0.88 10.97
N MET A 42 -25.33 0.35 12.10
CA MET A 42 -26.76 0.21 12.34
C MET A 42 -27.47 1.57 12.40
N ALA A 43 -26.86 2.58 13.00
CA ALA A 43 -27.40 3.93 13.05
C ALA A 43 -27.47 4.57 11.65
N LYS A 44 -26.41 4.44 10.84
CA LYS A 44 -26.38 4.89 9.44
C LYS A 44 -27.45 4.19 8.60
N THR A 45 -27.54 2.86 8.71
CA THR A 45 -28.50 2.06 7.94
C THR A 45 -29.94 2.37 8.34
N LYS A 46 -30.23 2.57 9.64
CA LYS A 46 -31.55 3.02 10.14
C LYS A 46 -31.90 4.44 9.70
N LYS A 47 -30.94 5.35 9.63
CA LYS A 47 -31.15 6.73 9.14
C LYS A 47 -31.53 6.73 7.66
N ILE A 48 -30.89 5.88 6.86
CA ILE A 48 -31.19 5.72 5.43
C ILE A 48 -32.55 5.03 5.22
N SER A 49 -32.87 4.01 6.02
CA SER A 49 -34.16 3.31 5.91
C SER A 49 -35.35 4.17 6.33
N ASN A 50 -35.16 5.13 7.24
CA ASN A 50 -36.21 6.02 7.75
C ASN A 50 -36.40 7.31 6.91
N LEU A 51 -35.81 7.39 5.73
CA LEU A 51 -36.08 8.48 4.79
C LEU A 51 -37.53 8.34 4.28
N ARG A 52 -38.37 9.35 4.53
CA ARG A 52 -39.79 9.38 4.14
C ARG A 52 -40.05 10.40 3.04
N ASN A 53 -40.96 10.06 2.12
CA ASN A 53 -41.44 10.99 1.10
C ASN A 53 -42.46 11.99 1.68
N ALA A 54 -42.85 13.00 0.89
CA ALA A 54 -43.79 14.05 1.32
C ALA A 54 -45.17 13.53 1.78
N ASN A 55 -45.52 12.28 1.45
CA ASN A 55 -46.76 11.62 1.85
C ASN A 55 -46.57 10.69 3.07
N GLY A 56 -45.40 10.71 3.72
CA GLY A 56 -45.11 9.91 4.91
C GLY A 56 -44.79 8.44 4.66
N VAL A 57 -44.55 8.05 3.40
CA VAL A 57 -44.17 6.68 3.03
C VAL A 57 -42.65 6.57 2.99
N ASP A 58 -42.11 5.51 3.60
CA ASP A 58 -40.67 5.23 3.61
C ASP A 58 -40.16 5.00 2.17
N TYR A 59 -39.02 5.59 1.82
CA TYR A 59 -38.40 5.45 0.50
C TYR A 59 -37.77 4.07 0.29
N ALA A 60 -37.38 3.38 1.38
CA ALA A 60 -36.71 2.08 1.30
C ALA A 60 -37.26 1.06 2.32
N PRO A 61 -38.56 0.67 2.22
CA PRO A 61 -39.17 -0.30 3.13
C PRO A 61 -38.58 -1.71 3.00
N TRP A 62 -37.86 -1.99 1.92
CA TRP A 62 -37.14 -3.23 1.65
C TRP A 62 -35.74 -3.28 2.30
N MET A 63 -35.29 -2.18 2.92
CA MET A 63 -34.00 -2.07 3.63
C MET A 63 -34.14 -2.27 5.16
N ASN A 64 -35.20 -2.92 5.62
CA ASN A 64 -35.36 -3.23 7.03
C ASN A 64 -34.32 -4.27 7.45
N ILE A 65 -33.41 -3.88 8.36
CA ILE A 65 -32.36 -4.74 8.90
C ILE A 65 -33.02 -5.89 9.66
N SER A 66 -32.82 -7.12 9.18
CA SER A 66 -33.22 -8.31 9.92
C SER A 66 -32.19 -8.64 11.00
N ALA A 67 -32.56 -9.48 11.98
CA ALA A 67 -31.61 -9.98 12.98
C ALA A 67 -30.43 -10.76 12.35
N GLU A 68 -30.66 -11.37 11.18
CA GLU A 68 -29.60 -12.03 10.40
C GLU A 68 -28.63 -11.01 9.81
N ASP A 69 -29.11 -9.88 9.32
CA ASP A 69 -28.25 -8.83 8.76
C ASP A 69 -27.40 -8.16 9.85
N GLU A 70 -27.94 -7.98 11.06
CA GLU A 70 -27.17 -7.50 12.21
C GLU A 70 -26.01 -8.45 12.56
N SER A 71 -26.24 -9.77 12.53
CA SER A 71 -25.19 -10.76 12.78
C SER A 71 -24.08 -10.72 11.73
N LYS A 72 -24.45 -10.53 10.45
CA LYS A 72 -23.48 -10.38 9.34
C LYS A 72 -22.68 -9.10 9.48
N ILE A 73 -23.32 -7.98 9.84
CA ILE A 73 -22.63 -6.70 10.07
C ILE A 73 -21.60 -6.85 11.21
N ARG A 74 -21.97 -7.50 12.32
CA ARG A 74 -21.04 -7.78 13.43
C ARG A 74 -19.87 -8.64 12.98
N GLN A 75 -20.12 -9.68 12.19
CA GLN A 75 -19.06 -10.55 11.68
C GLN A 75 -18.09 -9.79 10.77
N ILE A 76 -18.62 -8.99 9.82
CA ILE A 76 -17.81 -8.17 8.92
C ILE A 76 -16.98 -7.15 9.72
N MET A 77 -17.56 -6.54 10.76
CA MET A 77 -16.83 -5.60 11.62
C MET A 77 -15.74 -6.27 12.44
N LYS A 78 -15.99 -7.48 12.94
CA LYS A 78 -14.96 -8.28 13.60
C LYS A 78 -13.80 -8.61 12.67
N GLU A 79 -14.10 -9.08 11.46
CA GLU A 79 -13.07 -9.35 10.44
C GLU A 79 -12.30 -8.08 10.05
N LYS A 80 -12.98 -6.92 10.00
CA LYS A 80 -12.34 -5.63 9.70
C LYS A 80 -11.42 -5.15 10.83
N ALA A 81 -11.85 -5.27 12.09
CA ALA A 81 -11.05 -4.93 13.26
C ALA A 81 -9.82 -5.85 13.38
N GLU A 82 -10.01 -7.16 13.19
CA GLU A 82 -8.91 -8.13 13.17
C GLU A 82 -7.91 -7.83 12.03
N ALA A 83 -8.40 -7.53 10.83
CA ALA A 83 -7.54 -7.17 9.70
C ALA A 83 -6.77 -5.87 9.91
N ARG A 84 -7.37 -4.87 10.59
CA ARG A 84 -6.70 -3.62 10.97
C ARG A 84 -5.56 -3.90 11.95
N ARG A 85 -5.85 -4.58 13.05
CA ARG A 85 -4.84 -4.96 14.03
C ARG A 85 -3.73 -5.81 13.44
N LEU A 86 -4.07 -6.73 12.53
CA LEU A 86 -3.07 -7.54 11.84
C LEU A 86 -2.14 -6.70 10.95
N ARG A 87 -2.64 -5.62 10.33
CA ARG A 87 -1.80 -4.66 9.61
C ARG A 87 -0.93 -3.85 10.55
N GLU A 88 -1.49 -3.36 11.65
CA GLU A 88 -0.73 -2.61 12.65
C GLU A 88 0.34 -3.47 13.33
N GLU A 89 0.07 -4.76 13.57
CA GLU A 89 1.07 -5.71 14.06
C GLU A 89 2.18 -5.95 13.03
N GLN A 90 1.83 -6.06 11.74
CA GLN A 90 2.81 -6.13 10.64
C GLN A 90 3.63 -4.83 10.49
N GLU A 91 3.01 -3.67 10.72
CA GLU A 91 3.69 -2.37 10.73
C GLU A 91 4.54 -2.19 11.99
N ARG A 92 4.15 -2.73 13.15
CA ARG A 92 4.97 -2.76 14.37
C ARG A 92 6.15 -3.73 14.27
N GLU A 93 6.05 -4.78 13.46
CA GLU A 93 7.18 -5.67 13.17
C GLU A 93 8.28 -4.96 12.36
N VAL A 94 7.92 -3.90 11.64
CA VAL A 94 8.89 -2.98 11.04
C VAL A 94 9.51 -2.12 12.14
N SER A 95 10.83 -2.16 12.26
CA SER A 95 11.57 -1.37 13.25
C SER A 95 12.32 -0.20 12.59
N GLY A 96 12.90 0.69 13.40
CA GLY A 96 13.84 1.71 12.90
C GLY A 96 13.21 2.78 12.02
N ASN A 97 13.98 3.29 11.05
CA ASN A 97 13.54 4.40 10.18
C ASN A 97 12.38 4.00 9.26
N LEU A 98 12.25 2.72 8.92
CA LEU A 98 11.16 2.22 8.08
C LEU A 98 9.79 2.30 8.80
N TYR A 99 9.75 2.23 10.13
CA TYR A 99 8.53 2.41 10.93
C TYR A 99 7.98 3.84 10.83
N PHE A 100 8.87 4.83 10.88
CA PHE A 100 8.48 6.24 10.93
C PHE A 100 8.19 6.85 9.55
N ASP A 101 8.67 6.22 8.47
CA ASP A 101 8.61 6.79 7.12
C ASP A 101 8.20 5.77 6.04
N SER A 102 7.33 4.81 6.37
CA SER A 102 6.91 3.77 5.43
C SER A 102 6.25 4.37 4.18
N GLN A 103 5.32 5.31 4.35
CA GLN A 103 4.62 5.92 3.21
C GLN A 103 5.53 6.80 2.35
N ALA A 104 6.50 7.53 2.92
CA ALA A 104 7.40 8.35 2.11
C ALA A 104 8.61 7.57 1.56
N GLN A 105 9.01 6.44 2.13
CA GLN A 105 9.98 5.56 1.49
C GLN A 105 9.40 4.86 0.25
N GLU A 106 8.15 4.43 0.31
CA GLU A 106 7.44 3.85 -0.86
C GLU A 106 7.21 4.92 -1.96
N LEU A 107 7.05 6.20 -1.59
CA LEU A 107 6.74 7.28 -2.52
C LEU A 107 7.95 8.09 -3.01
N SER A 108 9.03 8.19 -2.23
CA SER A 108 10.17 9.08 -2.53
C SER A 108 11.36 8.40 -3.21
N GLY A 109 11.43 7.07 -3.27
CA GLY A 109 12.54 6.34 -3.90
C GLY A 109 13.91 6.62 -3.25
N THR A 110 13.92 7.11 -2.01
CA THR A 110 15.15 7.49 -1.27
C THR A 110 15.73 6.37 -0.41
N GLY A 111 15.02 5.24 -0.23
CA GLY A 111 15.46 4.12 0.60
C GLY A 111 16.22 3.04 -0.17
N LEU A 112 15.49 2.19 -0.89
CA LEU A 112 16.02 1.02 -1.61
C LEU A 112 15.57 1.05 -3.07
N LYS A 113 16.51 0.96 -4.00
CA LYS A 113 16.24 0.84 -5.44
C LYS A 113 16.48 -0.60 -5.87
N GLY A 114 15.44 -1.23 -6.43
CA GLY A 114 15.57 -2.53 -7.09
C GLY A 114 15.56 -2.36 -8.61
N LYS A 115 16.53 -2.97 -9.30
CA LYS A 115 16.59 -3.04 -10.75
C LYS A 115 16.76 -4.48 -11.18
N ILE A 116 15.99 -4.90 -12.17
CA ILE A 116 16.15 -6.23 -12.78
C ILE A 116 17.16 -6.12 -13.92
N ILE A 117 18.19 -6.98 -13.89
CA ILE A 117 19.24 -7.08 -14.90
C ILE A 117 19.35 -8.55 -15.28
N ASP A 118 19.01 -8.89 -16.53
CA ASP A 118 19.14 -10.25 -17.06
C ASP A 118 18.49 -11.36 -16.20
N GLY A 119 17.40 -11.04 -15.51
CA GLY A 119 16.67 -11.98 -14.63
C GLY A 119 17.14 -11.97 -13.17
N GLU A 120 18.24 -11.29 -12.88
CA GLU A 120 18.77 -11.05 -11.53
C GLU A 120 18.26 -9.72 -10.97
N VAL A 121 18.34 -9.53 -9.65
CA VAL A 121 17.91 -8.29 -8.99
C VAL A 121 19.11 -7.56 -8.39
N GLU A 122 19.42 -6.40 -8.94
CA GLU A 122 20.37 -5.44 -8.36
C GLU A 122 19.64 -4.51 -7.40
N LEU A 123 20.09 -4.50 -6.15
CA LEU A 123 19.65 -3.59 -5.10
C LEU A 123 20.68 -2.49 -4.90
N GLU A 124 20.24 -1.24 -4.80
CA GLU A 124 21.07 -0.09 -4.47
C GLU A 124 20.41 0.75 -3.37
N TRP A 125 21.15 1.08 -2.31
CA TRP A 125 20.71 2.02 -1.28
C TRP A 125 21.86 2.96 -0.89
N ALA A 126 21.52 4.09 -0.30
CA ALA A 126 22.49 5.07 0.17
C ALA A 126 22.17 5.49 1.60
N THR A 127 23.21 5.57 2.42
CA THR A 127 23.16 6.09 3.78
C THR A 127 23.77 7.49 3.81
N ARG A 128 23.24 8.36 4.67
CA ARG A 128 23.78 9.72 4.88
C ARG A 128 24.76 9.79 6.04
N THR A 129 24.55 8.95 7.05
CA THR A 129 25.36 8.86 8.26
C THR A 129 25.29 7.45 8.80
N GLU A 130 26.42 6.91 9.24
CA GLU A 130 26.53 5.56 9.82
C GLU A 130 27.28 5.65 11.15
N LYS A 131 26.63 6.26 12.15
CA LYS A 131 27.21 6.35 13.49
C LYS A 131 26.89 5.07 14.24
N ASP A 132 27.94 4.45 14.76
CA ASP A 132 27.85 3.18 15.48
C ASP A 132 27.29 2.01 14.65
N THR A 133 27.43 2.06 13.32
CA THR A 133 26.99 1.01 12.40
C THR A 133 28.10 -0.02 12.16
N ARG A 134 27.80 -1.32 12.31
CA ARG A 134 28.71 -2.41 11.90
C ARG A 134 28.56 -2.72 10.42
N GLY A 135 27.33 -2.72 9.93
CA GLY A 135 27.00 -3.00 8.54
C GLY A 135 25.54 -3.35 8.35
N PHE A 136 25.25 -4.00 7.23
CA PHE A 136 23.88 -4.23 6.77
C PHE A 136 23.60 -5.72 6.53
N ILE A 137 22.33 -6.08 6.66
CA ILE A 137 21.79 -7.39 6.30
C ILE A 137 20.77 -7.19 5.19
N VAL A 138 20.95 -7.93 4.10
CA VAL A 138 20.00 -7.97 2.98
C VAL A 138 19.05 -9.14 3.24
N LYS A 139 17.76 -8.86 3.28
CA LYS A 139 16.70 -9.85 3.48
C LYS A 139 15.74 -9.85 2.30
N ARG A 140 15.17 -11.01 2.01
CA ARG A 140 14.16 -11.20 0.97
C ARG A 140 13.02 -12.06 1.47
N ARG A 141 11.81 -11.75 1.00
CA ARG A 141 10.64 -12.61 1.13
C ARG A 141 9.81 -12.63 -0.15
N PRO A 142 9.07 -13.72 -0.41
CA PRO A 142 8.02 -13.70 -1.43
C PRO A 142 7.00 -12.58 -1.15
N ALA A 143 6.43 -12.01 -2.22
CA ALA A 143 5.28 -11.14 -2.09
C ALA A 143 4.13 -11.94 -1.45
N LYS A 144 3.36 -11.27 -0.56
CA LYS A 144 2.22 -11.84 0.20
C LYS A 144 2.57 -12.81 1.33
N THR A 145 3.85 -13.04 1.63
CA THR A 145 4.27 -13.70 2.89
C THR A 145 4.69 -12.65 3.92
N SER A 146 4.84 -13.05 5.18
CA SER A 146 5.37 -12.17 6.25
C SER A 146 6.86 -12.39 6.50
N GLU A 147 7.33 -13.63 6.44
CA GLU A 147 8.67 -13.99 6.89
C GLU A 147 9.77 -13.61 5.90
N PHE A 148 10.78 -12.89 6.40
CA PHE A 148 12.00 -12.54 5.69
C PHE A 148 13.11 -13.56 5.95
N SER A 149 13.77 -14.00 4.87
CA SER A 149 15.00 -14.80 4.93
C SER A 149 16.22 -13.93 4.66
N PRO A 150 17.32 -14.04 5.43
CA PRO A 150 18.57 -13.35 5.14
C PRO A 150 19.22 -13.93 3.88
N LEU A 151 19.68 -13.06 2.98
CA LEU A 151 20.42 -13.42 1.77
C LEU A 151 21.92 -13.16 1.92
N ALA A 152 22.28 -12.04 2.53
CA ALA A 152 23.65 -11.64 2.76
C ALA A 152 23.77 -10.79 4.03
N SER A 153 24.91 -10.88 4.70
CA SER A 153 25.22 -10.12 5.92
C SER A 153 26.61 -9.51 5.83
N TYR A 154 26.83 -8.38 6.51
CA TYR A 154 28.14 -7.74 6.70
C TYR A 154 29.22 -8.66 7.32
N GLU A 155 28.81 -9.74 7.98
CA GLU A 155 29.73 -10.74 8.55
C GLU A 155 30.33 -11.66 7.47
N GLU A 156 29.56 -11.97 6.43
CA GLU A 156 29.93 -12.91 5.38
C GLU A 156 30.36 -12.19 4.10
N TRP A 157 29.82 -10.99 3.86
CA TRP A 157 30.05 -10.20 2.65
C TRP A 157 30.57 -8.81 2.99
N GLY A 158 31.88 -8.63 2.84
CA GLY A 158 32.61 -7.40 3.18
C GLY A 158 32.03 -6.09 2.60
N PRO A 159 31.46 -6.06 1.38
CA PRO A 159 30.82 -4.86 0.84
C PRO A 159 29.62 -4.33 1.64
N LEU A 160 29.03 -5.12 2.55
CA LEU A 160 27.95 -4.67 3.45
C LEU A 160 28.46 -4.14 4.79
N GLN A 161 29.78 -4.15 5.04
CA GLN A 161 30.33 -3.49 6.20
C GLN A 161 30.14 -1.97 6.08
N SER A 162 29.96 -1.31 7.22
CA SER A 162 29.83 0.15 7.27
C SER A 162 31.02 0.82 6.56
N LYS A 163 30.70 1.89 5.82
CA LYS A 163 31.68 2.73 5.11
C LYS A 163 32.20 3.88 5.97
N GLY A 164 31.74 3.97 7.22
CA GLY A 164 32.13 4.99 8.20
C GLY A 164 31.11 6.12 8.31
N GLU A 165 31.38 7.07 9.21
CA GLU A 165 30.38 8.05 9.68
C GLU A 165 29.70 8.88 8.59
N GLU A 166 30.35 9.10 7.45
CA GLU A 166 29.80 9.84 6.30
C GLU A 166 28.78 9.03 5.48
N GLY A 167 28.58 7.76 5.80
CA GLY A 167 27.76 6.84 5.05
C GLY A 167 28.34 6.49 3.68
N GLY A 168 27.52 5.89 2.83
CA GLY A 168 27.91 5.56 1.46
C GLY A 168 26.81 4.90 0.65
N ILE A 169 27.17 4.55 -0.58
CA ILE A 169 26.28 3.87 -1.53
C ILE A 169 26.60 2.39 -1.55
N TYR A 170 25.62 1.55 -1.33
CA TYR A 170 25.74 0.10 -1.32
C TYR A 170 25.04 -0.51 -2.52
N ARG A 171 25.55 -1.65 -2.94
CA ARG A 171 24.94 -2.46 -4.00
C ARG A 171 24.98 -3.92 -3.60
N TYR A 172 23.95 -4.66 -3.96
CA TYR A 172 23.90 -6.11 -3.84
C TYR A 172 23.22 -6.69 -5.08
N LEU A 173 23.73 -7.81 -5.58
CA LEU A 173 23.15 -8.52 -6.71
C LEU A 173 22.64 -9.86 -6.22
N ASP A 174 21.34 -10.09 -6.38
CA ASP A 174 20.67 -11.35 -6.09
C ASP A 174 20.52 -12.16 -7.38
N ASP A 175 21.39 -13.15 -7.54
CA ASP A 175 21.42 -14.12 -8.64
C ASP A 175 20.56 -15.37 -8.36
N THR A 176 19.98 -15.48 -7.17
CA THR A 176 19.17 -16.64 -6.74
C THR A 176 17.68 -16.45 -6.95
N VAL A 177 17.28 -15.27 -7.43
CA VAL A 177 15.88 -14.87 -7.56
C VAL A 177 15.19 -15.61 -8.72
N SER A 178 14.00 -16.13 -8.46
CA SER A 178 13.15 -16.73 -9.48
C SER A 178 12.05 -15.74 -9.91
N PRO A 179 11.40 -15.96 -11.07
CA PRO A 179 10.24 -15.18 -11.48
C PRO A 179 9.17 -15.15 -10.39
N GLY A 180 8.55 -13.98 -10.19
CA GLY A 180 7.58 -13.70 -9.14
C GLY A 180 7.74 -12.34 -8.49
N GLY A 181 6.82 -12.02 -7.58
CA GLY A 181 6.90 -10.82 -6.74
C GLY A 181 7.73 -11.09 -5.49
N TRP A 182 8.64 -10.18 -5.18
CA TRP A 182 9.57 -10.28 -4.05
C TRP A 182 9.64 -8.95 -3.30
N VAL A 183 9.74 -9.01 -1.98
CA VAL A 183 10.00 -7.85 -1.14
C VAL A 183 11.40 -7.99 -0.57
N TYR A 184 12.24 -6.99 -0.84
CA TYR A 184 13.57 -6.87 -0.28
C TYR A 184 13.58 -5.86 0.86
N ARG A 185 14.39 -6.13 1.88
CA ARG A 185 14.58 -5.26 3.02
C ARG A 185 16.04 -5.18 3.39
N ILE A 186 16.50 -3.99 3.70
CA ILE A 186 17.83 -3.74 4.26
C ILE A 186 17.65 -3.42 5.73
N SER A 187 18.35 -4.17 6.58
CA SER A 187 18.43 -3.92 8.01
C SER A 187 19.85 -3.47 8.35
N GLU A 188 19.97 -2.44 9.17
CA GLU A 188 21.22 -1.94 9.73
C GLU A 188 21.50 -2.61 11.07
N VAL A 189 22.74 -3.02 11.31
CA VAL A 189 23.18 -3.58 12.59
C VAL A 189 24.17 -2.64 13.24
N ASP A 190 23.89 -2.23 14.47
CA ASP A 190 24.75 -1.34 15.25
C ASP A 190 25.91 -2.09 15.95
N ASN A 191 26.81 -1.34 16.58
CA ASN A 191 27.94 -1.84 17.36
C ASN A 191 27.52 -2.67 18.59
N MET A 192 26.28 -2.52 19.05
CA MET A 192 25.70 -3.27 20.16
C MET A 192 24.98 -4.54 19.69
N GLY A 193 24.85 -4.76 18.38
CA GLY A 193 24.15 -5.88 17.77
C GLY A 193 22.64 -5.68 17.66
N SER A 194 22.14 -4.47 17.88
CA SER A 194 20.73 -4.13 17.60
C SER A 194 20.54 -4.04 16.09
N GLU A 195 19.47 -4.67 15.62
CA GLU A 195 19.04 -4.61 14.24
C GLU A 195 17.91 -3.59 14.07
N SER A 196 17.99 -2.74 13.06
CA SER A 196 16.94 -1.78 12.72
C SER A 196 16.67 -1.77 11.22
N ASP A 197 15.41 -1.76 10.82
CA ASP A 197 15.05 -1.79 9.40
C ASP A 197 15.21 -0.41 8.77
N LEU A 198 16.05 -0.33 7.73
CA LEU A 198 16.42 0.92 7.08
C LEU A 198 15.47 1.24 5.93
N CYS A 199 15.27 0.29 5.01
CA CYS A 199 14.46 0.48 3.81
C CYS A 199 13.98 -0.84 3.21
N GLN A 200 12.91 -0.76 2.40
CA GLN A 200 12.36 -1.91 1.67
C GLN A 200 11.94 -1.54 0.24
N CYS A 201 11.83 -2.52 -0.64
CA CYS A 201 11.25 -2.35 -1.96
C CYS A 201 10.56 -3.63 -2.46
N LEU A 202 9.48 -3.46 -3.24
CA LEU A 202 8.84 -4.54 -3.99
C LEU A 202 9.48 -4.62 -5.39
N VAL A 203 9.85 -5.82 -5.81
CA VAL A 203 10.37 -6.11 -7.15
C VAL A 203 9.54 -7.23 -7.77
N GLU A 204 9.10 -7.02 -9.02
CA GLU A 204 8.37 -8.03 -9.79
C GLU A 204 9.25 -8.58 -10.91
N VAL A 205 9.78 -9.79 -10.71
CA VAL A 205 10.62 -10.48 -11.69
C VAL A 205 9.71 -11.20 -12.68
N GLN A 206 9.67 -10.69 -13.91
CA GLN A 206 8.89 -11.26 -14.99
C GLN A 206 9.56 -12.50 -15.58
N THR A 207 8.74 -13.43 -16.06
CA THR A 207 9.20 -14.58 -16.85
C THR A 207 9.77 -14.14 -18.21
N GLU A 208 10.61 -14.97 -18.83
CA GLU A 208 11.12 -14.69 -20.19
C GLU A 208 10.01 -14.50 -21.22
N GLU A 209 8.90 -15.25 -21.08
CA GLU A 209 7.74 -15.17 -21.97
C GLU A 209 7.01 -13.82 -21.84
N GLU A 210 6.80 -13.34 -20.60
CA GLU A 210 6.21 -12.02 -20.34
C GLU A 210 7.10 -10.89 -20.88
N GLN A 211 8.41 -10.97 -20.66
CA GLN A 211 9.35 -10.00 -21.20
C GLN A 211 9.37 -10.00 -22.74
N ALA A 212 9.29 -11.18 -23.37
CA ALA A 212 9.19 -11.31 -24.82
C ALA A 212 7.88 -10.73 -25.35
N ALA A 213 6.75 -11.05 -24.72
CA ALA A 213 5.45 -10.50 -25.08
C ALA A 213 5.41 -8.98 -24.95
N ALA A 214 5.97 -8.41 -23.88
CA ALA A 214 6.07 -6.97 -23.67
C ALA A 214 6.92 -6.29 -24.77
N LYS A 215 8.07 -6.86 -25.12
CA LYS A 215 8.92 -6.37 -26.23
C LYS A 215 8.18 -6.39 -27.56
N ILE A 216 7.48 -7.49 -27.87
CA ILE A 216 6.70 -7.63 -29.11
C ILE A 216 5.56 -6.60 -29.15
N ALA A 217 4.82 -6.42 -28.05
CA ALA A 217 3.75 -5.44 -27.95
C ALA A 217 4.26 -4.01 -28.16
N ALA A 218 5.39 -3.66 -27.54
CA ALA A 218 6.01 -2.35 -27.70
C ALA A 218 6.40 -2.07 -29.17
N ILE A 219 7.00 -3.04 -29.85
CA ILE A 219 7.32 -2.94 -31.29
C ILE A 219 6.04 -2.75 -32.10
N GLY A 220 4.98 -3.52 -31.81
CA GLY A 220 3.69 -3.40 -32.48
C GLY A 220 3.07 -2.01 -32.34
N ILE A 221 3.07 -1.44 -31.13
CA ILE A 221 2.55 -0.09 -30.87
C ILE A 221 3.33 0.97 -31.66
N VAL A 222 4.66 0.88 -31.70
CA VAL A 222 5.49 1.82 -32.48
C VAL A 222 5.15 1.74 -33.97
N VAL A 223 5.02 0.53 -34.52
CA VAL A 223 4.68 0.34 -35.94
C VAL A 223 3.30 0.93 -36.26
N ILE A 224 2.29 0.67 -35.41
CA ILE A 224 0.95 1.23 -35.58
C ILE A 224 0.98 2.76 -35.48
N GLY A 225 1.71 3.31 -34.52
CA GLY A 225 1.87 4.76 -34.36
C GLY A 225 2.47 5.43 -35.58
N VAL A 226 3.55 4.85 -36.14
CA VAL A 226 4.17 5.35 -37.38
C VAL A 226 3.21 5.27 -38.56
N ALA A 227 2.47 4.18 -38.71
CA ALA A 227 1.48 4.02 -39.76
C ALA A 227 0.32 5.03 -39.62
N ALA A 228 -0.15 5.29 -38.40
CA ALA A 228 -1.20 6.27 -38.14
C ALA A 228 -0.74 7.70 -38.45
N VAL A 229 0.50 8.07 -38.10
CA VAL A 229 1.08 9.38 -38.46
C VAL A 229 1.20 9.52 -39.97
N ALA A 230 1.70 8.51 -40.68
CA ALA A 230 1.81 8.53 -42.13
C ALA A 230 0.44 8.63 -42.81
N ALA A 231 -0.55 7.86 -42.35
CA ALA A 231 -1.93 7.94 -42.85
C ALA A 231 -2.56 9.31 -42.57
N GLY A 232 -2.31 9.89 -41.39
CA GLY A 232 -2.76 11.24 -41.04
C GLY A 232 -2.20 12.31 -41.99
N LEU A 233 -0.91 12.24 -42.33
CA LEU A 233 -0.29 13.15 -43.29
C LEU A 233 -0.82 12.99 -44.72
N ILE A 234 -1.15 11.76 -45.14
CA ILE A 234 -1.71 11.49 -46.48
C ILE A 234 -3.18 11.91 -46.57
N LEU A 235 -3.93 11.77 -45.49
CA LEU A 235 -5.37 12.07 -45.43
C LEU A 235 -5.67 13.49 -44.96
N ASP A 236 -4.65 14.32 -44.68
CA ASP A 236 -4.83 15.71 -44.29
C ASP A 236 -5.37 16.54 -45.47
N PRO A 237 -6.62 17.03 -45.40
CA PRO A 237 -7.22 17.81 -46.48
C PRO A 237 -6.58 19.20 -46.66
N TYR A 238 -5.71 19.63 -45.75
CA TYR A 238 -4.95 20.88 -45.82
C TYR A 238 -3.50 20.70 -46.28
N ALA A 239 -3.05 19.47 -46.57
CA ALA A 239 -1.70 19.19 -47.06
C ALA A 239 -1.52 19.46 -48.58
N GLY A 240 -2.41 20.24 -49.20
CA GLY A 240 -2.33 20.72 -50.59
C GLY A 240 -2.12 22.22 -50.67
#